data_AF-A0A0A9G3F5-F1
#
_entry.id   AF-A0A0A9G3F5-F1
#
_cell.length_a   1.000
_cell.length_b   1.000
_cell.length_c   1.000
_cell.angle_alpha   90.00
_cell.angle_beta   90.00
_cell.angle_gamma   90.00
#
_symmetry.space_group_name_H-M   'P 1'
#
loop_
_entity.id
_entity.type
_entity.pdbx_description
1 polymer ?
#
loop_
_entity_poly.entity_id
_entity_poly.type
_entity_poly.pdbx_seq_one_letter_code
_entity_poly.pdbx_strand_id
1 'polypeptide(L)' 'MIEVMKGIHAAMASGMTKIVLEMDSTMVKHALEGQQYNPSALGNLNLDLKHLSDLHFSACSFCYCPRTCNNTI' A
#
# COMPACT_ATOMS: atom_id res chain seq x y z
N MET A 1 6.12 4.58 -2.82
CA MET A 1 6.18 3.11 -2.98
C MET A 1 7.25 2.46 -2.11
N ILE A 2 8.52 2.87 -2.16
CA ILE A 2 9.58 2.26 -1.31
C ILE A 2 9.23 2.35 0.20
N GLU A 3 8.78 3.50 0.68
CA GLU A 3 8.37 3.66 2.09
C GLU A 3 7.12 2.85 2.46
N VAL A 4 6.22 2.63 1.50
CA VAL A 4 5.03 1.78 1.68
C VAL A 4 5.44 0.33 1.91
N MET A 5 6.41 -0.18 1.13
CA MET A 5 6.96 -1.52 1.30
C MET A 5 7.61 -1.71 2.67
N LYS A 6 8.35 -0.70 3.17
CA LYS A 6 8.92 -0.75 4.51
C LYS A 6 7.85 -0.84 5.59
N GLY A 7 6.78 -0.05 5.47
CA GLY A 7 5.64 -0.10 6.39
C GLY A 7 4.96 -1.47 6.40
N ILE A 8 4.75 -2.08 5.23
CA ILE A 8 4.19 -3.43 5.11
C ILE A 8 5.10 -4.47 5.77
N HIS A 9 6.40 -4.46 5.48
CA HIS A 9 7.33 -5.41 6.11
C HIS A 9 7.37 -5.25 7.64
N ALA A 10 7.29 -4.01 8.15
CA ALA A 10 7.23 -3.77 9.59
C ALA A 10 5.92 -4.31 10.22
N ALA A 11 4.79 -4.14 9.54
CA ALA A 11 3.50 -4.68 9.97
C ALA A 11 3.51 -6.22 9.98
N MET A 12 4.08 -6.84 8.93
CA MET A 12 4.27 -8.29 8.85
C MET A 12 5.17 -8.80 9.98
N ALA A 13 6.32 -8.16 10.22
CA ALA A 13 7.24 -8.53 11.30
C ALA A 13 6.61 -8.39 12.69
N SER A 14 5.61 -7.51 12.83
CA SER A 14 4.85 -7.31 14.07
C SER A 14 3.68 -8.29 14.24
N GLY A 15 3.48 -9.22 13.30
CA GLY A 15 2.37 -10.19 13.34
C GLY A 15 0.99 -9.56 13.10
N MET A 16 0.94 -8.36 12.51
CA MET A 16 -0.33 -7.73 12.16
C MET A 16 -1.02 -8.53 11.05
N THR A 17 -2.31 -8.79 11.23
CA THR A 17 -3.13 -9.52 10.25
C THR A 17 -4.16 -8.62 9.57
N LYS A 18 -4.29 -7.37 10.04
CA LYS A 18 -5.21 -6.36 9.51
C LYS A 18 -4.48 -5.03 9.42
N ILE A 19 -4.46 -4.41 8.24
CA ILE A 19 -3.76 -3.14 8.02
C ILE A 19 -4.61 -2.15 7.22
N VAL A 20 -4.36 -0.87 7.49
CA VAL A 20 -4.86 0.28 6.71
C VAL A 20 -3.65 1.04 6.21
N LEU A 21 -3.55 1.23 4.90
CA LEU A 21 -2.48 1.98 4.25
C LEU A 21 -3.02 3.35 3.85
N GLU A 22 -2.63 4.37 4.59
CA GLU A 22 -2.96 5.76 4.31
C GLU A 22 -1.95 6.37 3.33
N MET A 23 -2.45 7.04 2.31
CA MET A 23 -1.61 7.64 1.28
C MET A 23 -2.21 8.94 0.74
N ASP A 24 -1.35 9.90 0.43
CA ASP A 24 -1.73 11.24 -0.03
C ASP A 24 -1.90 11.34 -1.56
N SER A 25 -1.85 10.19 -2.23
CA SER A 25 -2.00 10.06 -3.68
C SER A 25 -3.16 9.14 -4.02
N THR A 26 -4.22 9.73 -4.59
CA THR A 26 -5.34 8.98 -5.16
C THR A 26 -4.91 8.08 -6.32
N MET A 27 -3.87 8.47 -7.08
CA MET A 27 -3.33 7.66 -8.18
C MET A 27 -2.75 6.33 -7.68
N VAL A 28 -2.01 6.35 -6.57
CA VAL A 28 -1.44 5.13 -5.99
C VAL A 28 -2.54 4.25 -5.40
N LYS A 29 -3.52 4.85 -4.70
CA LYS A 29 -4.72 4.14 -4.23
C LYS A 29 -5.41 3.39 -5.37
N HIS A 30 -5.70 4.08 -6.47
CA HIS A 30 -6.37 3.49 -7.63
C HIS A 30 -5.53 2.37 -8.27
N ALA A 31 -4.21 2.54 -8.36
CA ALA A 31 -3.33 1.51 -8.92
C ALA A 31 -3.29 0.23 -8.07
N LEU A 32 -3.47 0.34 -6.75
CA LEU A 32 -3.50 -0.79 -5.82
C LEU A 32 -4.89 -1.45 -5.74
N GLU A 33 -5.96 -0.64 -5.85
CA GLU A 33 -7.34 -1.12 -5.83
C GLU A 33 -7.79 -1.75 -7.18
N GLY A 34 -7.26 -1.33 -8.35
CA GLY A 34 -7.79 -1.80 -9.63
C GLY A 34 -6.97 -1.61 -10.92
N GLN A 35 -6.89 -2.72 -11.68
CA GLN A 35 -6.80 -2.98 -13.13
C GLN A 35 -5.91 -2.16 -14.09
N GLN A 36 -5.21 -1.09 -13.69
CA GLN A 36 -4.26 -0.44 -14.60
C GLN A 36 -2.89 -1.10 -14.48
N TYR A 37 -2.76 -2.21 -15.22
CA TYR A 37 -1.51 -2.93 -15.44
C TYR A 37 -0.57 -2.03 -16.27
N ASN A 38 0.20 -1.17 -15.60
CA ASN A 38 1.24 -0.42 -16.27
C ASN A 38 2.54 -1.24 -16.21
N PRO A 39 3.04 -1.84 -17.30
CA PRO A 39 4.25 -2.67 -17.30
C PRO A 39 5.55 -1.89 -16.97
N SER A 40 5.45 -0.62 -16.62
CA SER A 40 6.50 0.13 -15.95
C SER A 40 6.96 -0.53 -14.64
N ALA A 41 8.22 -0.26 -14.23
CA ALA A 41 8.76 -0.75 -12.95
C ALA A 41 7.87 -0.45 -11.72
N LEU A 42 7.07 0.63 -11.77
CA LEU A 42 6.11 0.98 -10.72
C LEU A 42 4.88 0.08 -10.69
N GLY A 43 4.43 -0.45 -11.83
CA GLY A 43 3.31 -1.39 -11.87
C GLY A 43 3.68 -2.77 -11.32
N ASN A 44 4.92 -3.22 -11.52
CA ASN A 44 5.42 -4.44 -10.88
C ASN A 44 5.41 -4.30 -9.35
N LEU A 45 5.85 -3.15 -8.83
CA LEU A 45 5.80 -2.84 -7.39
C LEU A 45 4.36 -2.82 -6.83
N ASN A 46 3.38 -2.33 -7.61
CA ASN A 46 1.98 -2.36 -7.19
C ASN A 46 1.42 -3.79 -7.12
N LEU A 47 1.82 -4.65 -8.08
CA LEU A 47 1.44 -6.06 -8.10
C LEU A 47 2.04 -6.81 -6.90
N ASP A 48 3.33 -6.60 -6.63
CA ASP A 48 4.01 -7.19 -5.48
C ASP A 48 3.36 -6.77 -4.17
N LEU A 49 2.99 -5.50 -4.03
CA LEU A 49 2.28 -4.98 -2.86
C LEU A 49 0.95 -5.70 -2.65
N LYS A 50 0.20 -5.91 -3.74
CA LYS A 50 -1.08 -6.60 -3.69
C LYS A 50 -0.92 -8.06 -3.32
N HIS A 51 0.01 -8.78 -3.95
CA HIS A 51 0.31 -10.16 -3.61
C HIS A 51 0.76 -10.33 -2.16
N LEU A 52 1.67 -9.47 -1.68
CA LEU A 52 2.09 -9.49 -0.28
C LEU A 52 0.92 -9.21 0.66
N SER A 53 0.03 -8.29 0.26
CA SER A 53 -1.14 -7.95 1.06
C SER A 53 -2.10 -9.13 1.20
N ASP A 54 -2.40 -9.80 0.08
CA ASP A 54 -3.31 -10.94 0.03
C ASP A 54 -2.73 -12.18 0.74
N LEU A 55 -1.40 -12.33 0.78
CA LEU A 55 -0.73 -13.46 1.43
C LEU A 55 -0.65 -13.29 2.95
N HIS A 56 -0.36 -12.08 3.43
CA HIS A 56 -0.02 -11.84 4.84
C HIS A 56 -1.14 -11.22 5.67
N PHE A 57 -2.13 -10.57 5.06
CA PHE A 57 -3.20 -9.89 5.80
C PHE A 57 -4.57 -10.49 5.50
N SER A 58 -5.30 -10.80 6.57
CA SER A 58 -6.73 -11.14 6.52
C SER A 58 -7.62 -9.97 6.10
N ALA A 59 -7.13 -8.74 6.27
CA ALA A 59 -7.76 -7.53 5.76
C ALA A 59 -6.71 -6.47 5.45
N CYS A 60 -6.72 -5.94 4.24
CA CYS A 60 -5.89 -4.81 3.82
C CYS A 60 -6.81 -3.78 3.15
N SER A 61 -6.68 -2.50 3.53
CA SER A 61 -7.48 -1.41 2.97
C SER A 61 -6.59 -0.21 2.65
N PHE A 62 -6.87 0.45 1.54
CA PHE A 62 -6.13 1.61 1.07
C PHE A 62 -7.00 2.85 1.26
N CYS A 63 -6.50 3.84 2.01
CA CYS A 63 -7.22 5.06 2.31
C CYS A 63 -6.48 6.26 1.74
N TYR A 64 -7.21 7.14 1.07
CA TYR A 64 -6.67 8.45 0.71
C TYR A 64 -6.72 9.35 1.94
N CYS A 65 -5.58 9.96 2.27
CA CYS A 65 -5.44 10.88 3.40
C CYS A 65 -4.82 12.19 2.88
N PRO A 66 -5.51 13.34 2.94
CA PRO A 66 -4.96 14.62 2.48
C PRO A 66 -3.61 14.91 3.13
N ARG A 67 -2.66 15.55 2.43
CA ARG A 67 -1.33 15.89 2.99
C ARG A 67 -1.39 16.67 4.29
N THR A 68 -2.46 17.44 4.52
CA THR A 68 -2.71 18.15 5.78
C THR A 68 -2.88 17.23 7.00
N CYS A 69 -3.27 15.98 6.78
CA CYS A 69 -3.35 14.94 7.80
C CYS A 69 -2.03 14.15 7.93
N ASN A 70 -1.20 14.17 6.87
CA ASN A 70 0.12 13.55 6.83
C ASN A 70 1.23 14.61 6.99
N ASN A 71 1.02 15.60 7.88
CA ASN A 71 2.06 16.50 8.30
C ASN A 71 3.00 15.70 9.22
N THR A 72 4.13 15.26 8.68
CA THR A 72 5.20 14.62 9.44
C THR A 72 5.58 15.45 10.67
N ILE A 73 5.53 14.79 11.83
CA ILE A 73 6.43 15.06 12.97
C ILE A 73 7.87 14.73 12.53
#